data_AF-A0A392UZH4-F1
#
_entry.id   AF-A0A392UZH4-F1
#
_cell.length_a   1.000
_cell.length_b   1.000
_cell.length_c   1.000
_cell.angle_alpha   90.00
_cell.angle_beta   90.00
_cell.angle_gamma   90.00
#
_symmetry.space_group_name_H-M   'P 1'
#
loop_
_entity.id
_entity.type
_entity.pdbx_description
1 polymer ?
#
loop_
_entity_poly.entity_id
_entity_poly.type
_entity_poly.pdbx_seq_one_letter_code
_entity_poly.pdbx_strand_id
1 'polypeptide(L)' 'MSSVEVEAVLYMHPAVKEAAVVARPDEFWGETPCAFVSLKDELKENEIPTEKE' A
#
# COMPACT_ATOMS: atom_id res chain seq x y z
N MET A 1 0.23 0.35 15.86
CA MET A 1 -0.66 0.78 14.76
C MET A 1 -1.15 -0.49 14.10
N SER A 2 -2.47 -0.66 13.97
CA SER A 2 -3.03 -1.87 13.36
C SER A 2 -2.92 -1.76 11.83
N SER A 3 -2.59 -2.86 11.14
CA SER A 3 -2.59 -2.91 9.67
C SER A 3 -3.96 -2.48 9.10
N VAL A 4 -5.05 -2.87 9.78
CA VAL A 4 -6.43 -2.53 9.41
C VAL A 4 -6.69 -1.02 9.41
N GLU A 5 -6.08 -0.26 10.32
CA GLU A 5 -6.25 1.20 10.36
C GLU A 5 -5.60 1.85 9.13
N VAL A 6 -4.43 1.35 8.73
CA VAL A 6 -3.70 1.84 7.54
C VAL A 6 -4.44 1.44 6.27
N GLU A 7 -4.94 0.20 6.18
CA GLU A 7 -5.77 -0.27 5.07
C GLU A 7 -7.03 0.58 4.91
N ALA A 8 -7.72 0.90 6.00
CA ALA A 8 -8.92 1.74 5.97
C ALA A 8 -8.62 3.14 5.44
N VAL A 9 -7.51 3.76 5.83
CA VAL A 9 -7.09 5.08 5.31
C VAL A 9 -6.74 4.99 3.82
N LEU A 10 -6.01 3.96 3.39
CA LEU A 10 -5.70 3.74 1.98
C LEU A 10 -6.97 3.54 1.15
N TYR A 11 -7.95 2.82 1.67
CA TYR A 11 -9.23 2.58 1.02
C TYR A 11 -10.07 3.86 0.83
N MET A 12 -9.90 4.86 1.69
CA MET A 12 -10.57 6.16 1.53
C MET A 12 -10.00 6.99 0.36
N HIS A 13 -8.83 6.64 -0.15
CA HIS A 13 -8.20 7.39 -1.24
C HIS A 13 -8.95 7.15 -2.57
N PRO A 14 -9.30 8.21 -3.33
CA PRO A 14 -10.17 8.07 -4.50
C PRO A 14 -9.58 7.20 -5.61
N ALA A 15 -8.25 7.13 -5.72
CA ALA A 15 -7.52 6.29 -6.66
C ALA A 15 -7.52 4.79 -6.33
N VAL A 16 -7.80 4.41 -5.08
CA VAL A 16 -7.58 3.06 -4.55
C VAL A 16 -8.84 2.22 -4.72
N LYS A 17 -8.68 1.04 -5.31
CA LYS A 17 -9.71 0.01 -5.44
C LYS A 17 -9.67 -0.94 -4.25
N GLU A 18 -8.49 -1.42 -3.90
CA GLU A 18 -8.23 -2.34 -2.79
C GLU A 18 -6.84 -2.06 -2.19
N ALA A 19 -6.67 -2.31 -0.89
CA ALA A 19 -5.40 -2.18 -0.19
C ALA A 19 -5.25 -3.29 0.86
N ALA A 20 -4.02 -3.80 1.01
CA ALA A 20 -3.66 -4.76 2.04
C ALA A 20 -2.29 -4.39 2.63
N VAL A 21 -2.14 -4.46 3.95
CA VAL A 21 -0.90 -4.08 4.66
C VAL A 21 -0.34 -5.29 5.39
N VAL A 22 0.90 -5.64 5.06
CA VAL A 22 1.63 -6.77 5.64
C VAL A 22 2.95 -6.31 6.26
N ALA A 23 3.51 -7.13 7.15
CA ALA A 23 4.86 -6.92 7.65
C ALA A 23 5.88 -7.30 6.56
N ARG A 24 6.85 -6.42 6.33
CA ARG A 24 8.02 -6.62 5.48
C ARG A 24 9.27 -6.63 6.38
N PRO A 25 10.18 -7.60 6.25
CA PRO A 25 11.45 -7.57 6.96
C PRO A 25 12.23 -6.26 6.69
N ASP A 26 12.84 -5.70 7.72
CA ASP A 26 13.64 -4.47 7.66
C ASP A 26 14.91 -4.60 8.50
N GLU A 27 16.06 -4.17 7.98
CA GLU A 27 17.35 -4.35 8.66
C GLU A 27 17.50 -3.54 9.94
N PHE A 28 16.83 -2.38 10.04
CA PHE A 28 16.96 -1.48 11.19
C PHE A 28 15.83 -1.67 12.19
N TRP A 29 14.60 -1.87 11.71
CA TRP A 29 13.40 -1.99 12.54
C TRP A 29 12.96 -3.43 12.81
N GLY A 30 13.61 -4.42 12.20
CA GLY A 30 13.20 -5.82 12.19
C GLY A 30 12.07 -6.06 11.18
N GLU A 31 10.99 -5.28 11.28
CA GLU A 31 9.87 -5.28 10.36
C GLU A 31 9.32 -3.87 10.11
N THR A 32 8.84 -3.62 8.89
CA THR A 32 8.15 -2.38 8.47
C THR A 32 6.80 -2.73 7.82
N PRO A 33 5.77 -1.87 7.94
CA PRO A 33 4.52 -2.07 7.22
C PRO A 33 4.73 -1.81 5.72
N CYS A 34 4.30 -2.76 4.88
CA CYS A 34 4.28 -2.63 3.43
C CYS A 34 2.85 -2.77 2.91
N ALA A 35 2.43 -1.82 2.07
CA ALA A 35 1.08 -1.78 1.51
C ALA A 35 1.08 -2.18 0.05
N PHE A 36 0.25 -3.18 -0.30
CA PHE A 36 -0.09 -3.51 -1.67
C PHE A 36 -1.40 -2.83 -2.03
N VAL A 37 -1.40 -2.06 -3.12
CA VAL A 37 -2.53 -1.23 -3.51
C VAL A 37 -2.92 -1.54 -4.95
N SER A 38 -4.19 -1.90 -5.15
CA SER A 38 -4.79 -1.97 -6.47
C SER A 38 -5.45 -0.63 -6.79
N LEU A 39 -5.10 -0.03 -7.92
CA LEU A 39 -5.71 1.22 -8.38
C LEU A 39 -7.01 0.94 -9.14
N LYS A 40 -7.89 1.94 -9.20
CA LYS A 40 -9.07 1.91 -10.07
C LYS A 40 -8.66 1.99 -11.53
N ASP A 41 -9.47 1.40 -12.41
CA ASP A 41 -9.22 1.25 -13.86
C ASP A 41 -9.06 2.59 -14.62
N GLU A 42 -9.44 3.69 -13.98
CA GLU A 42 -9.35 5.07 -14.48
C GLU A 42 -7.94 5.68 -14.34
N LEU A 43 -7.01 5.01 -13.65
CA LEU A 43 -5.61 5.42 -13.54
C LEU A 43 -4.72 4.56 -14.44
N LYS A 44 -3.91 5.22 -15.27
CA LYS A 44 -3.02 4.56 -16.23
C LYS A 44 -1.82 3.95 -15.51
N GLU A 45 -1.41 2.76 -15.96
CA GLU A 45 -0.28 1.98 -15.44
C GLU A 45 1.05 2.77 -15.34
N ASN A 46 1.21 3.81 -16.17
CA ASN A 46 2.40 4.66 -16.22
C ASN A 46 2.55 5.63 -15.03
N GLU A 47 1.55 5.74 -14.15
CA GLU A 47 1.59 6.59 -12.95
C GLU A 47 1.63 5.79 -11.65
N ILE A 48 1.77 4.46 -11.73
CA ILE A 48 1.87 3.59 -10.56
C ILE A 48 3.27 3.77 -9.95
N PRO A 49 3.39 4.26 -8.70
CA PRO A 49 4.65 4.23 -7.99
C PRO A 49 5.00 2.76 -7.71
N THR A 50 6.01 2.24 -8.41
CA THR A 50 6.55 0.92 -8.10
C THR A 50 7.55 1.06 -6.96
N GLU A 51 7.56 0.09 -6.04
CA GLU A 51 8.74 -0.10 -5.20
C GLU A 51 9.92 -0.38 -6.14
N LYS A 52 10.82 0.59 -6.29
CA LYS A 52 12.15 0.32 -6.84
C LYS A 52 13.00 -0.05 -5.63
N GLU A 53 13.62 -1.22 -5.72
CA GLU A 53 14.59 -1.73 -4.74
C GLU A 53 15.64 -0.69 -4.34
#